data_AF-A0A2R6FRI7-F1
#
_entry.id   AF-A0A2R6FRI7-F1
#
_cell.length_a   1.000
_cell.length_b   1.000
_cell.length_c   1.000
_cell.angle_alpha   90.00
_cell.angle_beta   90.00
_cell.angle_gamma   90.00
#
_symmetry.space_group_name_H-M   'P 1'
#
loop_
_entity.id
_entity.type
_entity.pdbx_description
1 polymer ?
#
loop_
_entity_poly.entity_id
_entity_poly.type
_entity_poly.pdbx_seq_one_letter_code
_entity_poly.pdbx_strand_id
1 'polypeptide(L)'
;SYADLKAFCAEQGGLVCTSSNAHKAFEYAFETGDKVLFLPDKHLGENTAYRLGMEDEIAEWDPWDPEGKEAAEVVENDIVLWDGYCQVHERFSESHVEDLRERRPDANVVVHPECRREVVEAADVVGSTATICETVENADPGEAWAIGTEIHLANHLDRWHPEVEVLPLCGDACMDCNAMRQIDPNYLTWVLEELVAGRERNVIEVPPEEKELAQVALDRMLEI
;
A
#
# COMPACT_ATOMS: atom_id res chain seq x y z
N SER A 1 3.81 -6.74 5.68
CA SER A 1 4.99 -7.36 6.33
C SER A 1 4.58 -8.49 7.26
N TYR A 2 5.44 -9.50 7.40
CA TYR A 2 5.31 -10.62 8.36
C TYR A 2 5.52 -10.14 9.81
N ALA A 3 5.22 -10.99 10.80
CA ALA A 3 5.30 -10.64 12.22
C ALA A 3 6.75 -10.41 12.71
N ASP A 4 7.67 -11.25 12.27
CA ASP A 4 9.12 -11.11 12.46
C ASP A 4 9.66 -9.76 11.96
N LEU A 5 9.20 -9.29 10.80
CA LEU A 5 9.62 -7.98 10.27
C LEU A 5 9.08 -6.83 11.10
N LYS A 6 7.88 -6.96 11.68
CA LYS A 6 7.36 -5.97 12.64
C LYS A 6 8.16 -5.97 13.93
N ALA A 7 8.55 -7.15 14.41
CA ALA A 7 9.39 -7.31 15.57
C ALA A 7 10.76 -6.64 15.35
N PHE A 8 11.39 -6.88 14.20
CA PHE A 8 12.62 -6.22 13.78
C PHE A 8 12.49 -4.69 13.81
N CYS A 9 11.41 -4.12 13.23
CA CYS A 9 11.16 -2.68 13.30
C CYS A 9 11.11 -2.18 14.76
N ALA A 10 10.46 -2.92 15.66
CA ALA A 10 10.38 -2.53 17.07
C ALA A 10 11.76 -2.54 17.76
N GLU A 11 12.58 -3.57 17.50
CA GLU A 11 13.93 -3.73 18.04
C GLU A 11 14.85 -2.58 17.63
N GLN A 12 14.71 -2.08 16.40
CA GLN A 12 15.46 -0.93 15.89
C GLN A 12 14.88 0.43 16.32
N GLY A 13 13.88 0.46 17.23
CA GLY A 13 13.23 1.68 17.70
C GLY A 13 12.16 2.25 16.75
N GLY A 14 11.93 1.62 15.60
CA GLY A 14 10.93 2.00 14.61
C GLY A 14 9.52 1.49 14.92
N LEU A 15 8.66 1.53 13.90
CA LEU A 15 7.23 1.20 13.99
C LEU A 15 6.72 0.61 12.66
N VAL A 16 5.47 0.17 12.65
CA VAL A 16 4.76 -0.21 11.41
C VAL A 16 3.95 0.96 10.88
N CYS A 17 3.64 0.98 9.59
CA CYS A 17 2.71 1.97 9.04
C CYS A 17 1.79 1.34 8.00
N THR A 18 0.81 2.11 7.57
CA THR A 18 -0.05 1.83 6.42
C THR A 18 0.05 2.98 5.43
N SER A 19 -0.55 2.83 4.24
CA SER A 19 -0.60 3.89 3.24
C SER A 19 -1.31 5.17 3.72
N SER A 20 -2.09 5.12 4.80
CA SER A 20 -2.75 6.30 5.37
C SER A 20 -1.86 7.14 6.30
N ASN A 21 -0.83 6.55 6.92
CA ASN A 21 0.00 7.23 7.93
C ASN A 21 1.52 7.13 7.70
N ALA A 22 1.98 6.65 6.54
CA ALA A 22 3.42 6.55 6.23
C ALA A 22 4.22 7.85 6.44
N HIS A 23 3.67 9.01 6.07
CA HIS A 23 4.30 10.32 6.33
C HIS A 23 4.58 10.58 7.81
N LYS A 24 3.65 10.23 8.70
CA LYS A 24 3.86 10.35 10.16
C LYS A 24 4.92 9.37 10.67
N ALA A 25 5.04 8.19 10.04
CA ALA A 25 6.09 7.24 10.36
C ALA A 25 7.48 7.78 10.02
N PHE A 26 7.61 8.50 8.91
CA PHE A 26 8.85 9.20 8.55
C PHE A 26 9.16 10.32 9.55
N GLU A 27 8.17 11.15 9.90
CA GLU A 27 8.31 12.19 10.93
C GLU A 27 8.81 11.59 12.26
N TYR A 28 8.16 10.52 12.74
CA TYR A 28 8.60 9.80 13.95
C TYR A 28 10.04 9.30 13.84
N ALA A 29 10.41 8.70 12.70
CA ALA A 29 11.73 8.12 12.51
C ALA A 29 12.84 9.18 12.53
N PHE A 30 12.60 10.37 11.96
CA PHE A 30 13.55 11.50 12.01
C PHE A 30 13.58 12.22 13.36
N GLU A 31 12.51 12.16 14.15
CA GLU A 31 12.51 12.69 15.52
C GLU A 31 13.27 11.79 16.51
N THR A 32 13.30 10.47 16.23
CA THR A 32 13.81 9.46 17.18
C THR A 32 15.13 8.82 16.75
N GLY A 33 15.51 8.94 15.48
CA GLY A 33 16.71 8.35 14.91
C GLY A 33 17.33 9.23 13.82
N ASP A 34 18.36 8.69 13.17
CA ASP A 34 19.15 9.43 12.18
C ASP A 34 18.69 9.20 10.73
N LYS A 35 18.08 8.04 10.43
CA LYS A 35 17.74 7.59 9.07
C LYS A 35 16.48 6.73 9.06
N VAL A 36 15.84 6.65 7.90
CA VAL A 36 14.68 5.80 7.64
C VAL A 36 15.08 4.60 6.79
N LEU A 37 14.88 3.38 7.30
CA LEU A 37 14.84 2.17 6.47
C LEU A 37 13.37 1.80 6.26
N PHE A 38 12.86 1.99 5.04
CA PHE A 38 11.46 1.76 4.70
C PHE A 38 11.26 0.44 3.94
N LEU A 39 10.32 -0.36 4.42
CA LEU A 39 10.10 -1.73 3.99
C LEU A 39 8.60 -2.06 3.91
N PRO A 40 8.16 -2.95 3.00
CA PRO A 40 8.91 -3.49 1.86
C PRO A 40 8.66 -2.70 0.57
N ASP A 41 7.70 -1.77 0.55
CA ASP A 41 7.21 -1.14 -0.68
C ASP A 41 7.95 0.16 -0.99
N LYS A 42 8.77 0.15 -2.03
CA LYS A 42 9.57 1.31 -2.44
C LYS A 42 8.73 2.45 -2.96
N HIS A 43 7.62 2.18 -3.66
CA HIS A 43 6.78 3.23 -4.23
C HIS A 43 6.07 4.02 -3.14
N LEU A 44 5.54 3.33 -2.12
CA LEU A 44 4.96 4.01 -0.96
C LEU A 44 6.02 4.86 -0.23
N GLY A 45 7.24 4.34 -0.08
CA GLY A 45 8.34 5.08 0.53
C GLY A 45 8.76 6.30 -0.28
N GLU A 46 8.96 6.14 -1.59
CA GLU A 46 9.30 7.19 -2.55
C GLU A 46 8.23 8.29 -2.56
N ASN A 47 6.97 7.92 -2.77
CA ASN A 47 5.86 8.88 -2.79
C ASN A 47 5.69 9.60 -1.44
N THR A 48 6.03 8.94 -0.32
CA THR A 48 6.04 9.57 1.00
C THR A 48 7.18 10.58 1.12
N ALA A 49 8.38 10.25 0.64
CA ALA A 49 9.52 11.15 0.62
C ALA A 49 9.27 12.40 -0.24
N TYR A 50 8.69 12.23 -1.44
CA TYR A 50 8.25 13.35 -2.29
C TYR A 50 7.24 14.25 -1.58
N ARG A 51 6.28 13.67 -0.85
CA ARG A 51 5.30 14.44 -0.07
C ARG A 51 5.96 15.31 1.02
N LEU A 52 7.10 14.86 1.55
CA LEU A 52 7.85 15.56 2.58
C LEU A 52 8.95 16.49 2.01
N GLY A 53 9.14 16.51 0.68
CA GLY A 53 10.20 17.28 0.01
C GLY A 53 11.60 16.72 0.28
N MET A 54 11.72 15.39 0.38
CA MET A 54 12.95 14.66 0.67
C MET A 54 13.35 13.71 -0.47
N GLU A 55 12.94 14.00 -1.70
CA GLU A 55 13.21 13.16 -2.87
C GLU A 55 14.70 12.97 -3.17
N ASP A 56 15.52 13.97 -2.87
CA ASP A 56 16.97 13.94 -3.08
C ASP A 56 17.71 13.06 -2.04
N GLU A 57 17.01 12.65 -0.97
CA GLU A 57 17.56 11.87 0.16
C GLU A 57 17.25 10.37 0.04
N ILE A 58 16.80 9.91 -1.13
CA ILE A 58 16.36 8.53 -1.35
C ILE A 58 17.50 7.67 -1.91
N ALA A 59 17.69 6.49 -1.33
CA ALA A 59 18.40 5.38 -1.96
C ALA A 59 17.61 4.08 -1.93
N GLU A 60 17.35 3.53 -3.11
CA GLU A 60 16.86 2.16 -3.24
C GLU A 60 17.98 1.15 -2.92
N TRP A 61 17.62 0.08 -2.22
CA TRP A 61 18.53 -0.99 -1.81
C TRP A 61 17.93 -2.37 -2.08
N ASP A 62 18.61 -3.11 -2.96
CA ASP A 62 18.45 -4.54 -3.15
C ASP A 62 19.71 -5.26 -2.62
N PRO A 63 19.65 -5.96 -1.47
CA PRO A 63 20.80 -6.69 -0.94
C PRO A 63 21.15 -7.96 -1.74
N TRP A 64 20.33 -8.35 -2.71
CA TRP A 64 20.49 -9.54 -3.53
C TRP A 64 21.00 -9.24 -4.95
N ASP A 65 21.02 -7.97 -5.36
CA ASP A 65 21.61 -7.55 -6.63
C ASP A 65 23.15 -7.51 -6.53
N PRO A 66 23.89 -8.42 -7.20
CA PRO A 66 25.35 -8.40 -7.19
C PRO A 66 25.96 -7.18 -7.89
N GLU A 67 25.19 -6.46 -8.70
CA GLU A 67 25.59 -5.22 -9.36
C GLU A 67 25.01 -3.97 -8.65
N GLY A 68 24.30 -4.17 -7.54
CA GLY A 68 23.64 -3.14 -6.74
C GLY A 68 24.60 -2.32 -5.87
N LYS A 69 24.06 -1.31 -5.20
CA LYS A 69 24.81 -0.44 -4.28
C LYS A 69 25.20 -1.21 -3.01
N GLU A 70 26.43 -1.03 -2.56
CA GLU A 70 26.86 -1.56 -1.26
C GLU A 70 26.13 -0.84 -0.12
N ALA A 71 25.90 -1.54 1.00
CA ALA A 71 25.20 -0.96 2.15
C ALA A 71 25.87 0.33 2.66
N ALA A 72 27.20 0.44 2.54
CA ALA A 72 27.95 1.64 2.94
C ALA A 72 27.65 2.87 2.06
N GLU A 73 27.29 2.68 0.79
CA GLU A 73 26.93 3.76 -0.13
C GLU A 73 25.47 4.18 0.06
N VAL A 74 24.58 3.21 0.27
CA VAL A 74 23.15 3.46 0.46
C VAL A 74 22.90 4.33 1.70
N VAL A 75 23.58 4.03 2.81
CA VAL A 75 23.42 4.77 4.09
C VAL A 75 23.98 6.19 4.06
N GLU A 76 24.59 6.64 2.96
CA GLU A 76 24.91 8.07 2.80
C GLU A 76 23.63 8.92 2.70
N ASN A 77 22.52 8.33 2.25
CA ASN A 77 21.22 8.98 2.11
C ASN A 77 20.37 8.79 3.38
N ASP A 78 19.44 9.70 3.64
CA ASP A 78 18.62 9.66 4.86
C ASP A 78 17.42 8.70 4.77
N ILE A 79 17.00 8.34 3.57
CA ILE A 79 15.88 7.43 3.32
C ILE A 79 16.37 6.26 2.47
N VAL A 80 16.40 5.08 3.07
CA VAL A 80 16.71 3.81 2.41
C VAL A 80 15.42 3.06 2.11
N LEU A 81 15.14 2.84 0.83
CA LEU A 81 13.96 2.11 0.37
C LEU A 81 14.36 0.70 0.00
N TRP A 82 13.71 -0.29 0.59
CA TRP A 82 13.88 -1.68 0.17
C TRP A 82 13.29 -1.90 -1.22
N ASP A 83 13.99 -2.60 -2.11
CA ASP A 83 13.48 -2.94 -3.44
C ASP A 83 12.40 -4.04 -3.39
N GLY A 84 11.23 -3.65 -2.90
CA GLY A 84 9.99 -4.41 -3.01
C GLY A 84 8.86 -3.51 -3.47
N TYR A 85 7.80 -4.12 -3.98
CA TYR A 85 6.65 -3.39 -4.51
C TYR A 85 5.41 -4.29 -4.54
N CYS A 86 4.24 -3.68 -4.53
CA CYS A 86 3.00 -4.39 -4.79
C CYS A 86 2.86 -4.77 -6.26
N GLN A 87 2.79 -6.07 -6.56
CA GLN A 87 2.59 -6.60 -7.93
C GLN A 87 1.34 -6.07 -8.65
N VAL A 88 0.35 -5.59 -7.89
CA VAL A 88 -0.88 -5.02 -8.46
C VAL A 88 -0.61 -3.58 -8.89
N HIS A 89 -0.07 -2.77 -7.98
CA HIS A 89 0.11 -1.34 -8.21
C HIS A 89 1.29 -1.03 -9.16
N GLU A 90 2.31 -1.88 -9.18
CA GLU A 90 3.43 -1.83 -10.12
C GLU A 90 3.00 -1.92 -11.59
N ARG A 91 1.83 -2.49 -11.87
CA ARG A 91 1.32 -2.65 -13.23
C ARG A 91 0.62 -1.41 -13.77
N PHE A 92 0.33 -0.41 -12.93
CA PHE A 92 -0.16 0.88 -13.43
C PHE A 92 1.01 1.66 -14.04
N SER A 93 0.78 2.21 -15.23
CA SER A 93 1.67 3.12 -15.93
C SER A 93 0.95 4.43 -16.22
N GLU A 94 1.73 5.50 -16.44
CA GLU A 94 1.24 6.82 -16.85
C GLU A 94 0.29 6.73 -18.06
N SER A 95 0.60 5.84 -19.02
CA SER A 95 -0.23 5.62 -20.21
C SER A 95 -1.69 5.23 -19.90
N HIS A 96 -1.96 4.53 -18.78
CA HIS A 96 -3.35 4.24 -18.41
C HIS A 96 -4.13 5.52 -18.05
N VAL A 97 -3.46 6.48 -17.43
CA VAL A 97 -4.04 7.79 -17.08
C VAL A 97 -4.23 8.62 -18.35
N GLU A 98 -3.24 8.62 -19.25
CA GLU A 98 -3.33 9.30 -20.55
C GLU A 98 -4.48 8.74 -21.40
N ASP A 99 -4.54 7.42 -21.58
CA ASP A 99 -5.58 6.74 -22.35
C ASP A 99 -6.98 6.98 -21.77
N LEU A 100 -7.11 7.09 -20.45
CA LEU A 100 -8.35 7.47 -19.81
C LEU A 100 -8.71 8.93 -20.14
N ARG A 101 -7.77 9.87 -19.96
CA ARG A 101 -8.01 11.30 -20.20
C ARG A 101 -8.36 11.58 -21.67
N GLU A 102 -7.85 10.81 -22.61
CA GLU A 102 -8.27 10.90 -24.03
C GLU A 102 -9.72 10.45 -24.25
N ARG A 103 -10.15 9.37 -23.58
CA ARG A 103 -11.48 8.77 -23.77
C ARG A 103 -12.56 9.44 -22.93
N ARG A 104 -12.20 9.90 -21.73
CA ARG A 104 -13.05 10.45 -20.67
C ARG A 104 -12.34 11.62 -19.98
N PRO A 105 -12.20 12.76 -20.69
CA PRO A 105 -11.52 13.95 -20.15
C PRO A 105 -12.25 14.59 -18.96
N ASP A 106 -13.51 14.20 -18.73
CA ASP A 106 -14.36 14.60 -17.61
C ASP A 106 -14.16 13.75 -16.35
N ALA A 107 -13.47 12.61 -16.44
CA ALA A 107 -13.25 11.72 -15.31
C ALA A 107 -12.04 12.15 -14.47
N ASN A 108 -12.25 12.20 -13.16
CA ASN A 108 -11.18 12.35 -12.18
C ASN A 108 -10.47 11.01 -11.97
N VAL A 109 -9.22 11.04 -11.52
CA VAL A 109 -8.36 9.88 -11.31
C VAL A 109 -7.93 9.82 -9.85
N VAL A 110 -8.23 8.72 -9.17
CA VAL A 110 -7.73 8.44 -7.82
C VAL A 110 -6.88 7.17 -7.82
N VAL A 111 -5.67 7.24 -7.27
CA VAL A 111 -4.73 6.10 -7.24
C VAL A 111 -4.19 5.83 -5.84
N HIS A 112 -3.75 4.60 -5.62
CA HIS A 112 -3.07 4.22 -4.39
C HIS A 112 -1.60 4.70 -4.40
N PRO A 113 -1.01 5.10 -3.26
CA PRO A 113 0.38 5.57 -3.19
C PRO A 113 1.44 4.47 -3.39
N GLU A 114 1.05 3.20 -3.53
CA GLU A 114 1.95 2.11 -3.96
C GLU A 114 2.11 2.06 -5.49
N CYS A 115 1.40 2.90 -6.24
CA CYS A 115 1.66 3.06 -7.67
C CYS A 115 2.98 3.80 -7.88
N ARG A 116 3.63 3.54 -9.02
CA ARG A 116 4.84 4.24 -9.44
C ARG A 116 4.66 5.75 -9.45
N ARG A 117 5.75 6.48 -9.23
CA ARG A 117 5.75 7.94 -9.09
C ARG A 117 5.04 8.66 -10.23
N GLU A 118 5.28 8.26 -11.48
CA GLU A 118 4.67 8.86 -12.67
C GLU A 118 3.13 8.72 -12.69
N VAL A 119 2.59 7.63 -12.15
CA VAL A 119 1.14 7.41 -12.04
C VAL A 119 0.55 8.29 -10.95
N VAL A 120 1.27 8.42 -9.83
CA VAL A 120 0.88 9.26 -8.70
C VAL A 120 0.87 10.74 -9.09
N GLU A 121 1.84 11.18 -9.89
CA GLU A 121 1.88 12.55 -10.42
C GLU A 121 0.77 12.85 -11.42
N ALA A 122 0.39 11.86 -12.22
CA ALA A 122 -0.67 12.03 -13.22
C ALA A 122 -2.09 12.01 -12.61
N ALA A 123 -2.26 11.51 -11.38
CA ALA A 123 -3.55 11.39 -10.70
C ALA A 123 -4.05 12.70 -10.07
N ASP A 124 -5.38 12.82 -9.94
CA ASP A 124 -6.01 13.99 -9.30
C ASP A 124 -6.08 13.84 -7.78
N VAL A 125 -6.22 12.61 -7.29
CA VAL A 125 -6.21 12.26 -5.87
C VAL A 125 -5.32 11.04 -5.62
N VAL A 126 -4.57 11.06 -4.53
CA VAL A 126 -3.69 9.97 -4.12
C VAL A 126 -4.00 9.61 -2.67
N GLY A 127 -4.24 8.32 -2.40
CA GLY A 127 -4.50 7.91 -1.03
C GLY A 127 -4.71 6.42 -0.82
N SER A 128 -4.81 6.04 0.44
CA SER A 128 -5.08 4.66 0.86
C SER A 128 -6.42 4.16 0.30
N THR A 129 -6.69 2.86 0.39
CA THR A 129 -8.02 2.30 0.10
C THR A 129 -9.15 3.03 0.83
N ALA A 130 -8.95 3.46 2.08
CA ALA A 130 -9.94 4.24 2.81
C ALA A 130 -10.19 5.60 2.14
N THR A 131 -9.13 6.30 1.75
CA THR A 131 -9.22 7.57 1.02
C THR A 131 -9.92 7.39 -0.33
N ILE A 132 -9.63 6.31 -1.06
CA ILE A 132 -10.33 6.00 -2.32
C ILE A 132 -11.83 5.82 -2.10
N CYS A 133 -12.22 5.05 -1.07
CA CYS A 133 -13.62 4.87 -0.72
C CYS A 133 -14.29 6.20 -0.34
N GLU A 134 -13.64 7.00 0.51
CA GLU A 134 -14.14 8.31 0.94
C GLU A 134 -14.28 9.28 -0.25
N THR A 135 -13.35 9.27 -1.20
CA THR A 135 -13.41 10.08 -2.41
C THR A 135 -14.67 9.76 -3.23
N VAL A 136 -14.97 8.48 -3.44
CA VAL A 136 -16.17 8.06 -4.19
C VAL A 136 -17.44 8.30 -3.38
N GLU A 137 -17.44 8.05 -2.07
CA GLU A 137 -18.61 8.28 -1.20
C GLU A 137 -19.01 9.75 -1.13
N ASN A 138 -18.03 10.66 -1.20
CA ASN A 138 -18.27 12.11 -1.15
C ASN A 138 -18.37 12.77 -2.54
N ALA A 139 -18.29 11.99 -3.63
CA ALA A 139 -18.42 12.51 -4.99
C ALA A 139 -19.86 12.99 -5.27
N ASP A 140 -19.98 14.03 -6.08
CA ASP A 140 -21.29 14.54 -6.48
C ASP A 140 -21.96 13.58 -7.48
N PRO A 141 -23.30 13.40 -7.44
CA PRO A 141 -24.01 12.56 -8.41
C PRO A 141 -23.71 12.97 -9.86
N GLY A 142 -23.29 12.00 -10.67
CA GLY A 142 -22.90 12.18 -12.06
C GLY A 142 -21.43 12.50 -12.29
N GLU A 143 -20.62 12.63 -11.24
CA GLU A 143 -19.16 12.63 -11.39
C GLU A 143 -18.64 11.27 -11.87
N ALA A 144 -17.51 11.29 -12.58
CA ALA A 144 -16.81 10.10 -13.01
C ALA A 144 -15.46 9.99 -12.31
N TRP A 145 -15.18 8.83 -11.71
CA TRP A 145 -13.96 8.54 -10.96
C TRP A 145 -13.30 7.26 -11.45
N ALA A 146 -12.10 7.39 -11.99
CA ALA A 146 -11.26 6.27 -12.36
C ALA A 146 -10.35 5.83 -11.21
N ILE A 147 -10.41 4.54 -10.87
CA ILE A 147 -9.79 3.98 -9.68
C ILE A 147 -8.53 3.19 -10.06
N GLY A 148 -7.36 3.68 -9.67
CA GLY A 148 -6.05 3.03 -9.81
C GLY A 148 -5.67 2.23 -8.58
N THR A 149 -6.37 1.12 -8.36
CA THR A 149 -6.06 0.15 -7.31
C THR A 149 -6.56 -1.25 -7.71
N GLU A 150 -6.70 -2.16 -6.75
CA GLU A 150 -7.21 -3.50 -6.98
C GLU A 150 -8.63 -3.48 -7.57
N ILE A 151 -8.84 -4.26 -8.64
CA ILE A 151 -10.03 -4.21 -9.49
C ILE A 151 -11.34 -4.55 -8.76
N HIS A 152 -11.32 -5.43 -7.76
CA HIS A 152 -12.52 -5.77 -7.00
C HIS A 152 -12.99 -4.63 -6.12
N LEU A 153 -12.08 -3.77 -5.64
CA LEU A 153 -12.49 -2.54 -4.94
C LEU A 153 -13.22 -1.59 -5.91
N ALA A 154 -12.69 -1.35 -7.10
CA ALA A 154 -13.35 -0.49 -8.10
C ALA A 154 -14.76 -0.99 -8.44
N ASN A 155 -14.89 -2.31 -8.69
CA ASN A 155 -16.19 -2.94 -8.94
C ASN A 155 -17.15 -2.86 -7.75
N HIS A 156 -16.63 -2.89 -6.53
CA HIS A 156 -17.45 -2.72 -5.33
C HIS A 156 -17.96 -1.30 -5.21
N LEU A 157 -17.11 -0.31 -5.44
CA LEU A 157 -17.46 1.11 -5.40
C LEU A 157 -18.52 1.44 -6.47
N ASP A 158 -18.36 0.95 -7.71
CA ASP A 158 -19.37 1.07 -8.77
C ASP A 158 -20.74 0.52 -8.34
N ARG A 159 -20.76 -0.65 -7.69
CA ARG A 159 -22.00 -1.27 -7.20
C ARG A 159 -22.59 -0.54 -5.99
N TRP A 160 -21.75 0.00 -5.11
CA TRP A 160 -22.18 0.63 -3.86
C TRP A 160 -22.65 2.07 -4.06
N HIS A 161 -22.13 2.76 -5.09
CA HIS A 161 -22.42 4.17 -5.40
C HIS A 161 -22.93 4.32 -6.85
N PRO A 162 -24.12 3.78 -7.19
CA PRO A 162 -24.64 3.79 -8.56
C PRO A 162 -24.93 5.20 -9.13
N GLU A 163 -24.91 6.23 -8.30
CA GLU A 163 -25.03 7.64 -8.67
C GLU A 163 -23.72 8.27 -9.17
N VAL A 164 -22.58 7.62 -8.91
CA VAL A 164 -21.24 8.02 -9.37
C VAL A 164 -20.80 7.05 -10.46
N GLU A 165 -20.20 7.54 -11.53
CA GLU A 165 -19.62 6.66 -12.54
C GLU A 165 -18.22 6.21 -12.10
N VAL A 166 -18.10 4.97 -11.64
CA VAL A 166 -16.82 4.42 -11.19
C VAL A 166 -16.20 3.56 -12.29
N LEU A 167 -14.98 3.90 -12.69
CA LEU A 167 -14.26 3.22 -13.77
C LEU A 167 -12.97 2.59 -13.25
N PRO A 168 -12.60 1.36 -13.64
CA PRO A 168 -11.24 0.88 -13.40
C PRO A 168 -10.24 1.65 -14.25
N LEU A 169 -9.20 2.22 -13.65
CA LEU A 169 -8.14 2.92 -14.40
C LEU A 169 -7.43 1.99 -15.39
N CYS A 170 -7.31 0.71 -15.03
CA CYS A 170 -6.69 -0.32 -15.87
C CYS A 170 -7.57 -0.79 -17.06
N GLY A 171 -8.78 -0.23 -17.23
CA GLY A 171 -9.72 -0.67 -18.25
C GLY A 171 -10.05 -2.16 -18.12
N ASP A 172 -9.94 -2.91 -19.22
CA ASP A 172 -10.19 -4.35 -19.26
C ASP A 172 -9.02 -5.19 -18.69
N ALA A 173 -7.89 -4.57 -18.35
CA ALA A 173 -6.77 -5.30 -17.77
C ALA A 173 -7.11 -5.75 -16.34
N CYS A 174 -6.87 -7.03 -16.04
CA CYS A 174 -7.13 -7.58 -14.71
C CYS A 174 -5.99 -7.19 -13.75
N MET A 175 -6.20 -6.15 -12.95
CA MET A 175 -5.33 -5.75 -11.82
C MET A 175 -5.85 -6.36 -10.52
N ASP A 176 -5.80 -7.69 -10.41
CA ASP A 176 -6.26 -8.44 -9.24
C ASP A 176 -5.12 -8.87 -8.33
N CYS A 177 -5.40 -8.92 -7.02
CA CYS A 177 -4.47 -9.49 -6.07
C CYS A 177 -4.70 -11.00 -5.93
N ASN A 178 -3.85 -11.80 -6.57
CA ASN A 178 -3.92 -13.27 -6.54
C ASN A 178 -4.03 -13.85 -5.13
N ALA A 179 -3.36 -13.25 -4.13
CA ALA A 179 -3.43 -13.70 -2.75
C ALA A 179 -4.80 -13.43 -2.12
N MET A 180 -5.38 -12.24 -2.34
CA MET A 180 -6.72 -11.90 -1.85
C MET A 180 -7.79 -12.80 -2.47
N ARG A 181 -7.62 -13.16 -3.74
CA ARG A 181 -8.53 -14.04 -4.48
C ARG A 181 -8.58 -15.48 -3.96
N GLN A 182 -7.63 -15.89 -3.10
CA GLN A 182 -7.67 -17.22 -2.48
C GLN A 182 -8.76 -17.35 -1.41
N ILE A 183 -9.34 -16.24 -0.96
CA ILE A 183 -10.47 -16.25 -0.02
C ILE A 183 -11.74 -16.61 -0.80
N ASP A 184 -12.19 -17.85 -0.62
CA ASP A 184 -13.35 -18.41 -1.32
C ASP A 184 -14.50 -18.72 -0.33
N PRO A 185 -15.77 -18.46 -0.71
CA PRO A 185 -16.92 -18.75 0.13
C PRO A 185 -17.03 -20.21 0.60
N ASN A 186 -16.56 -21.17 -0.20
CA ASN A 186 -16.58 -22.59 0.19
C ASN A 186 -15.57 -22.86 1.31
N TYR A 187 -14.37 -22.28 1.24
CA TYR A 187 -13.38 -22.41 2.32
C TYR A 187 -13.84 -21.69 3.59
N LEU A 188 -14.47 -20.51 3.46
CA LEU A 188 -15.07 -19.82 4.59
C LEU A 188 -16.17 -20.68 5.25
N THR A 189 -17.08 -21.24 4.45
CA THR A 189 -18.15 -22.12 4.94
C THR A 189 -17.56 -23.33 5.67
N TRP A 190 -16.56 -23.98 5.08
CA TRP A 190 -15.88 -25.11 5.69
C TRP A 190 -15.25 -24.77 7.04
N VAL A 191 -14.55 -23.63 7.14
CA VAL A 191 -13.96 -23.16 8.41
C VAL A 191 -15.06 -22.93 9.45
N LEU A 192 -16.18 -22.30 9.07
CA LEU A 192 -17.30 -22.05 9.99
C LEU A 192 -17.97 -23.36 10.47
N GLU A 193 -18.14 -24.34 9.59
CA GLU A 193 -18.68 -25.66 9.96
C GLU A 193 -17.77 -26.43 10.93
N GLU A 194 -16.45 -26.37 10.70
CA GLU A 194 -15.47 -26.99 11.61
C GLU A 194 -15.53 -26.34 13.00
N LEU A 195 -15.63 -25.01 13.08
CA LEU A 195 -15.77 -24.27 14.34
C LEU A 195 -17.05 -24.67 15.10
N VAL A 196 -18.19 -24.78 14.41
CA VAL A 196 -19.45 -25.25 15.01
C VAL A 196 -19.32 -26.68 15.55
N ALA A 197 -18.53 -27.51 14.86
CA ALA A 197 -18.25 -28.89 15.28
C ALA A 197 -17.14 -28.99 16.35
N GLY A 198 -16.64 -27.87 16.87
CA GLY A 198 -15.61 -27.82 17.91
C GLY A 198 -14.20 -28.19 17.43
N ARG A 199 -13.93 -28.06 16.12
CA ARG A 199 -12.60 -28.29 15.52
C ARG A 199 -12.03 -26.98 15.01
N GLU A 200 -10.81 -26.67 15.42
CA GLU A 200 -10.09 -25.51 14.92
C GLU A 200 -9.28 -25.90 13.67
N ARG A 201 -9.23 -25.01 12.67
CA ARG A 201 -8.47 -25.18 11.43
C ARG A 201 -7.69 -23.92 11.15
N ASN A 202 -6.44 -24.07 10.68
CA ASN A 202 -5.59 -22.96 10.26
C ASN A 202 -5.47 -21.87 11.34
N VAL A 203 -5.33 -22.27 12.61
CA VAL A 203 -5.12 -21.35 13.72
C VAL A 203 -3.85 -20.57 13.44
N ILE A 204 -3.98 -19.25 13.40
CA ILE A 204 -2.83 -18.36 13.20
C ILE A 204 -2.11 -18.21 14.53
N GLU A 205 -0.88 -18.70 14.56
CA GLU A 205 0.01 -18.59 15.71
C GLU A 205 1.25 -17.78 15.32
N VAL A 206 1.74 -16.98 16.27
CA VAL A 206 2.95 -16.16 16.12
C VAL A 206 3.86 -16.50 17.31
N PRO A 207 5.18 -16.70 17.10
CA PRO A 207 6.13 -16.90 18.18
C PRO A 207 5.99 -15.83 19.28
N PRO A 208 6.07 -16.18 20.58
CA PRO A 208 5.79 -15.24 21.66
C PRO A 208 6.62 -13.95 21.62
N GLU A 209 7.92 -14.06 21.33
CA GLU A 209 8.84 -12.92 21.22
C GLU A 209 8.48 -12.00 20.06
N GLU A 210 8.25 -12.56 18.87
CA GLU A 210 7.80 -11.78 17.70
C GLU A 210 6.46 -11.09 17.98
N LYS A 211 5.54 -11.76 18.67
CA LYS A 211 4.23 -11.19 19.02
C LYS A 211 4.37 -9.97 19.94
N GLU A 212 5.19 -10.07 20.99
CA GLU A 212 5.43 -8.97 21.93
C GLU A 212 6.06 -7.77 21.23
N LEU A 213 7.10 -7.99 20.42
CA LEU A 213 7.79 -6.92 19.70
C LEU A 213 6.93 -6.32 18.57
N ALA A 214 6.23 -7.15 17.80
CA ALA A 214 5.31 -6.68 16.76
C ALA A 214 4.18 -5.84 17.37
N GLN A 215 3.73 -6.17 18.59
CA GLN A 215 2.76 -5.36 19.32
C GLN A 215 3.35 -3.99 19.69
N VAL A 216 4.62 -3.91 20.13
CA VAL A 216 5.28 -2.61 20.39
C VAL A 216 5.33 -1.74 19.14
N ALA A 217 5.71 -2.30 17.98
CA ALA A 217 5.72 -1.55 16.72
C ALA A 217 4.31 -1.07 16.31
N LEU A 218 3.28 -1.89 16.57
CA LEU A 218 1.89 -1.53 16.32
C LEU A 218 1.40 -0.43 17.26
N ASP A 219 1.70 -0.53 18.56
CA ASP A 219 1.30 0.45 19.55
C ASP A 219 1.91 1.83 19.22
N ARG A 220 3.20 1.88 18.83
CA ARG A 220 3.86 3.10 18.33
C ARG A 220 3.14 3.70 17.12
N MET A 221 2.70 2.87 16.17
CA MET A 221 1.92 3.34 15.00
C MET A 221 0.58 3.96 15.42
N LEU A 222 -0.08 3.40 16.44
CA LEU A 222 -1.38 3.87 16.90
C LEU A 222 -1.29 5.14 17.75
N GLU A 223 -0.13 5.44 18.32
CA GLU A 223 0.14 6.66 19.08
C GLU A 223 0.34 7.91 18.20
N ILE A 224 0.62 7.74 16.90
CA ILE A 224 0.89 8.82 15.93
C ILE A 224 -0.26 9.10 14.95
#